data_AF-A0A6B3HX99-F1
#
_entry.id   AF-A0A6B3HX99-F1
#
_cell.length_a   1.000
_cell.length_b   1.000
_cell.length_c   1.000
_cell.angle_alpha   90.00
_cell.angle_beta   90.00
_cell.angle_gamma   90.00
#
_symmetry.space_group_name_H-M   'P 1'
#
loop_
_entity.id
_entity.type
_entity.pdbx_description
1 polymer ?
#
loop_
_entity_poly.entity_id
_entity_poly.type
_entity_poly.pdbx_seq_one_letter_code
_entity_poly.pdbx_strand_id
1 'polypeptide(L)'
;TNASRGFLDRIFVNFSDLHDKTADAAKGADELKGGISKAKKGSKDLANGLKDSKAGSKRLSDGIGKLNTGAGELASGSRQVAGGTQALADKVNKIAGDARPFFKDNGKSIGDTARLVADTSQAVRNNLDVLVKSAPTAAAESKKAADDLTEIHRTQCEEAEEPDAKVCPPLERAKDTAVDVARIAADVNTLVTNQNGDLKKLSTHLAAFQKQAEALSKRAPALDDDLEKAVKDVN
;
A
#
# COMPACT_ATOMS: atom_id res chain seq x y z
N THR A 1 84.05 100.59 -5.78
CA THR A 1 83.71 99.18 -5.48
C THR A 1 82.20 98.91 -5.39
N ASN A 2 81.34 99.71 -6.03
CA ASN A 2 79.88 99.48 -6.04
C ASN A 2 79.41 98.47 -7.11
N ALA A 3 80.15 98.31 -8.22
CA ALA A 3 79.83 97.35 -9.27
C ALA A 3 79.94 95.88 -8.79
N SER A 4 80.93 95.56 -7.95
CA SER A 4 81.16 94.22 -7.41
C SER A 4 80.08 93.79 -6.39
N ARG A 5 79.59 94.73 -5.56
CA ARG A 5 78.49 94.47 -4.60
C ARG A 5 77.16 94.21 -5.30
N GLY A 6 76.78 95.05 -6.27
CA GLY A 6 75.55 94.84 -7.05
C GLY A 6 75.56 93.55 -7.87
N PHE A 7 76.74 93.11 -8.34
CA PHE A 7 76.91 91.82 -9.01
C PHE A 7 76.74 90.63 -8.05
N LEU A 8 77.35 90.70 -6.85
CA LEU A 8 77.22 89.66 -5.84
C LEU A 8 75.79 89.53 -5.30
N ASP A 9 75.08 90.65 -5.05
CA ASP A 9 73.66 90.63 -4.67
C ASP A 9 72.80 89.96 -5.74
N ARG A 10 73.06 90.27 -7.03
CA ARG A 10 72.33 89.66 -8.14
C ARG A 10 72.62 88.17 -8.29
N ILE A 11 73.86 87.74 -8.01
CA ILE A 11 74.21 86.32 -7.95
C ILE A 11 73.48 85.63 -6.79
N PHE A 12 73.46 86.20 -5.58
CA PHE A 12 72.78 85.61 -4.43
C PHE A 12 71.28 85.48 -4.67
N VAL A 13 70.62 86.52 -5.21
CA VAL A 13 69.20 86.46 -5.58
C VAL A 13 68.94 85.39 -6.65
N ASN A 14 69.80 85.31 -7.69
CA ASN A 14 69.68 84.26 -8.70
C ASN A 14 69.93 82.85 -8.12
N PHE A 15 70.84 82.70 -7.17
CA PHE A 15 71.09 81.42 -6.50
C PHE A 15 69.94 81.00 -5.60
N SER A 16 69.29 81.96 -4.91
CA SER A 16 68.04 81.71 -4.18
C SER A 16 66.89 81.30 -5.11
N ASP A 17 66.69 81.99 -6.24
CA ASP A 17 65.68 81.59 -7.25
C ASP A 17 65.97 80.20 -7.81
N LEU A 18 67.25 79.89 -8.09
CA LEU A 18 67.67 78.58 -8.56
C LEU A 18 67.43 77.49 -7.50
N HIS A 19 67.73 77.78 -6.23
CA HIS A 19 67.46 76.87 -5.12
C HIS A 19 65.96 76.58 -5.02
N ASP A 20 65.11 77.60 -5.06
CA ASP A 20 63.66 77.45 -4.94
C ASP A 20 63.09 76.64 -6.12
N LYS A 21 63.52 76.93 -7.35
CA LYS A 21 63.14 76.13 -8.53
C LYS A 21 63.63 74.68 -8.45
N THR A 22 64.79 74.45 -7.85
CA THR A 22 65.32 73.09 -7.65
C THR A 22 64.51 72.35 -6.58
N ALA A 23 64.10 73.04 -5.51
CA ALA A 23 63.23 72.50 -4.47
C ALA A 23 61.83 72.17 -5.03
N ASP A 24 61.26 73.05 -5.85
CA ASP A 24 59.99 72.80 -6.55
C ASP A 24 60.09 71.61 -7.51
N ALA A 25 61.19 71.51 -8.26
CA ALA A 25 61.45 70.36 -9.13
C ALA A 25 61.56 69.05 -8.33
N ALA A 26 62.22 69.08 -7.16
CA ALA A 26 62.31 67.93 -6.27
C ALA A 26 60.92 67.50 -5.75
N LYS A 27 60.09 68.47 -5.32
CA LYS A 27 58.71 68.21 -4.90
C LYS A 27 57.86 67.62 -6.04
N GLY A 28 57.96 68.19 -7.25
CA GLY A 28 57.29 67.67 -8.43
C GLY A 28 57.73 66.24 -8.78
N ALA A 29 59.02 65.92 -8.62
CA ALA A 29 59.54 64.57 -8.81
C ALA A 29 58.99 63.59 -7.75
N ASP A 30 58.87 64.01 -6.50
CA ASP A 30 58.26 63.19 -5.43
C ASP A 30 56.76 62.95 -5.66
N GLU A 31 56.01 63.97 -6.08
CA GLU A 31 54.61 63.85 -6.46
C GLU A 31 54.42 62.89 -7.65
N LEU A 32 55.26 63.02 -8.69
CA LEU A 32 55.28 62.12 -9.83
C LEU A 32 55.58 60.68 -9.42
N LYS A 33 56.57 60.47 -8.56
CA LYS A 33 56.90 59.15 -7.99
C LYS A 33 55.72 58.56 -7.22
N GLY A 34 55.00 59.38 -6.45
CA GLY A 34 53.77 59.00 -5.77
C GLY A 34 52.65 58.60 -6.74
N GLY A 35 52.45 59.39 -7.80
CA GLY A 35 51.51 59.10 -8.88
C GLY A 35 51.81 57.79 -9.62
N ILE A 36 53.07 57.57 -10.00
CA ILE A 36 53.53 56.31 -10.62
C ILE A 36 53.31 55.12 -9.69
N SER A 37 53.58 55.27 -8.40
CA SER A 37 53.37 54.20 -7.42
C SER A 37 51.88 53.84 -7.28
N LYS A 38 50.99 54.83 -7.26
CA LYS A 38 49.53 54.62 -7.28
C LYS A 38 49.06 53.95 -8.58
N ALA A 39 49.54 54.40 -9.74
CA ALA A 39 49.22 53.81 -11.04
C ALA A 39 49.69 52.36 -11.15
N LYS A 40 50.89 52.05 -10.64
CA LYS A 40 51.42 50.68 -10.56
C LYS A 40 50.54 49.79 -9.68
N LYS A 41 50.07 50.28 -8.53
CA LYS A 41 49.14 49.54 -7.66
C LYS A 41 47.80 49.30 -8.37
N GLY A 42 47.18 50.36 -8.91
CA GLY A 42 45.92 50.23 -9.66
C GLY A 42 46.01 49.27 -10.85
N SER A 43 47.14 49.27 -11.56
CA SER A 43 47.39 48.32 -12.67
C SER A 43 47.50 46.87 -12.18
N LYS A 44 48.12 46.63 -11.02
CA LYS A 44 48.15 45.30 -10.39
C LYS A 44 46.77 44.84 -9.93
N ASP A 45 46.01 45.73 -9.31
CA ASP A 45 44.66 45.45 -8.83
C ASP A 45 43.73 45.11 -10.01
N LEU A 46 43.81 45.87 -11.11
CA LEU A 46 43.10 45.59 -12.36
C LEU A 46 43.49 44.23 -12.95
N ALA A 47 44.79 43.92 -13.01
CA ALA A 47 45.27 42.64 -13.51
C ALA A 47 44.76 41.46 -12.67
N ASN A 48 44.65 41.62 -11.35
CA ASN A 48 44.06 40.62 -10.47
C ASN A 48 42.55 40.49 -10.69
N GLY A 49 41.82 41.60 -10.77
CA GLY A 49 40.38 41.59 -11.06
C GLY A 49 40.05 40.93 -12.42
N LEU A 50 40.88 41.12 -13.43
CA LEU A 50 40.75 40.43 -14.73
C LEU A 50 40.98 38.91 -14.61
N LYS A 51 41.94 38.47 -13.78
CA LYS A 51 42.16 37.04 -13.50
C LYS A 51 40.95 36.43 -12.80
N ASP A 52 40.40 37.11 -11.81
CA ASP A 52 39.22 36.65 -11.07
C ASP A 52 37.98 36.60 -11.98
N SER A 53 37.77 37.61 -12.81
CA SER A 53 36.69 37.65 -13.80
C SER A 53 36.82 36.52 -14.83
N LYS A 54 38.04 36.23 -15.31
CA LYS A 54 38.30 35.08 -16.19
C LYS A 54 37.96 33.76 -15.50
N ALA A 55 38.35 33.59 -14.24
CA ALA A 55 38.04 32.38 -13.46
C ALA A 55 36.53 32.23 -13.23
N GLY A 56 35.83 33.32 -12.88
CA GLY A 56 34.37 33.35 -12.73
C GLY A 56 33.64 32.99 -14.03
N SER A 57 34.07 33.56 -15.15
CA SER A 57 33.52 33.26 -16.48
C SER A 57 33.70 31.80 -16.86
N LYS A 58 34.86 31.20 -16.55
CA LYS A 58 35.08 29.77 -16.76
C LYS A 58 34.12 28.92 -15.91
N ARG A 59 33.97 29.23 -14.62
CA ARG A 59 33.03 28.51 -13.74
C ARG A 59 31.58 28.61 -14.23
N LEU A 60 31.18 29.78 -14.74
CA LEU A 60 29.86 29.98 -15.32
C LEU A 60 29.68 29.12 -16.58
N SER A 61 30.65 29.12 -17.49
CA SER A 61 30.61 28.26 -18.69
C SER A 61 30.53 26.78 -18.33
N ASP A 62 31.33 26.32 -17.35
CA ASP A 62 31.30 24.94 -16.87
C ASP A 62 29.93 24.59 -16.25
N GLY A 63 29.33 25.54 -15.52
CA GLY A 63 27.98 25.41 -14.94
C GLY A 63 26.87 25.34 -15.99
N ILE A 64 26.94 26.16 -17.04
CA ILE A 64 26.00 26.10 -18.18
C ILE A 64 26.12 24.76 -18.89
N GLY A 65 27.34 24.24 -19.08
CA GLY A 65 27.56 22.92 -19.66
C GLY A 65 26.87 21.81 -18.86
N LYS A 66 27.03 21.82 -17.53
CA LYS A 66 26.35 20.87 -16.62
C LYS A 66 24.83 20.99 -16.68
N LEU A 67 24.29 22.20 -16.71
CA LEU A 67 22.85 22.43 -16.82
C LEU A 67 22.30 21.88 -18.13
N ASN A 68 23.01 22.10 -19.24
CA ASN A 68 22.62 21.57 -20.55
C ASN A 68 22.60 20.04 -20.57
N THR A 69 23.60 19.38 -19.98
CA THR A 69 23.61 17.92 -19.81
C THR A 69 22.42 17.44 -18.97
N GLY A 70 22.19 18.05 -17.81
CA GLY A 70 21.08 17.69 -16.92
C GLY A 70 19.71 17.90 -17.58
N ALA A 71 19.54 18.94 -18.39
CA ALA A 71 18.33 19.16 -19.18
C ALA A 71 18.12 18.06 -20.24
N GLY A 72 19.19 17.59 -20.87
CA GLY A 72 19.16 16.46 -21.80
C GLY A 72 18.77 15.14 -21.12
N GLU A 73 19.34 14.87 -19.95
CA GLU A 73 19.00 13.70 -19.12
C GLU A 73 17.54 13.75 -18.68
N LEU A 74 17.05 14.89 -18.20
CA LEU A 74 15.66 15.08 -17.82
C LEU A 74 14.72 14.85 -19.00
N ALA A 75 15.01 15.41 -20.19
CA ALA A 75 14.21 15.20 -21.39
C ALA A 75 14.19 13.71 -21.82
N SER A 76 15.31 13.00 -21.67
CA SER A 76 15.38 11.56 -21.91
C SER A 76 14.51 10.78 -20.91
N GLY A 77 14.65 11.07 -19.61
CA GLY A 77 13.86 10.46 -18.55
C GLY A 77 12.35 10.70 -18.72
N SER A 78 11.94 11.93 -19.08
CA SER A 78 10.53 12.24 -19.36
C SER A 78 9.98 11.45 -20.53
N ARG A 79 10.77 11.23 -21.60
CA ARG A 79 10.36 10.37 -22.73
C ARG A 79 10.23 8.90 -22.33
N GLN A 80 11.12 8.40 -21.48
CA GLN A 80 11.04 7.05 -20.95
C GLN A 80 9.79 6.86 -20.09
N VAL A 81 9.49 7.81 -19.20
CA VAL A 81 8.25 7.79 -18.39
C VAL A 81 7.03 7.79 -19.29
N ALA A 82 6.95 8.70 -20.27
CA ALA A 82 5.83 8.76 -21.21
C ALA A 82 5.64 7.45 -22.00
N GLY A 83 6.74 6.84 -22.46
CA GLY A 83 6.69 5.53 -23.13
C GLY A 83 6.23 4.41 -22.20
N GLY A 84 6.69 4.41 -20.94
CA GLY A 84 6.28 3.44 -19.93
C GLY A 84 4.80 3.57 -19.56
N THR A 85 4.28 4.79 -19.41
CA THR A 85 2.86 5.04 -19.13
C THR A 85 1.98 4.65 -20.31
N GLN A 86 2.42 4.90 -21.55
CA GLN A 86 1.70 4.44 -22.74
C GLN A 86 1.64 2.92 -22.81
N ALA A 87 2.76 2.23 -22.57
CA ALA A 87 2.80 0.77 -22.57
C ALA A 87 1.90 0.16 -21.47
N LEU A 88 1.80 0.82 -20.31
CA LEU A 88 0.87 0.42 -19.25
C LEU A 88 -0.59 0.59 -19.70
N ALA A 89 -0.93 1.75 -20.26
CA ALA A 89 -2.27 2.03 -20.79
C ALA A 89 -2.67 1.01 -21.87
N ASP A 90 -1.80 0.73 -22.83
CA ASP A 90 -2.04 -0.25 -23.89
C ASP A 90 -2.30 -1.66 -23.32
N LYS A 91 -1.53 -2.06 -22.31
CA LYS A 91 -1.71 -3.37 -21.65
C LYS A 91 -3.01 -3.45 -20.86
N VAL A 92 -3.38 -2.39 -20.15
CA VAL A 92 -4.66 -2.30 -19.42
C VAL A 92 -5.83 -2.35 -20.39
N ASN A 93 -5.77 -1.59 -21.49
CA ASN A 93 -6.78 -1.59 -22.54
C ASN A 93 -6.93 -2.98 -23.18
N LYS A 94 -5.82 -3.68 -23.43
CA LYS A 94 -5.86 -5.06 -23.95
C LYS A 94 -6.53 -6.03 -22.98
N ILE A 95 -6.08 -6.05 -21.73
CA ILE A 95 -6.67 -6.93 -20.69
C ILE A 95 -8.17 -6.65 -20.54
N ALA A 96 -8.56 -5.38 -20.57
CA ALA A 96 -9.97 -5.02 -20.51
C ALA A 96 -10.73 -5.47 -21.76
N GLY A 97 -10.16 -5.31 -22.96
CA GLY A 97 -10.74 -5.81 -24.21
C GLY A 97 -11.01 -7.32 -24.16
N ASP A 98 -10.12 -8.08 -23.54
CA ASP A 98 -10.26 -9.54 -23.39
C ASP A 98 -11.28 -9.92 -22.29
N ALA A 99 -11.30 -9.21 -21.16
CA ALA A 99 -12.10 -9.59 -19.98
C ALA A 99 -13.52 -9.02 -19.98
N ARG A 100 -13.73 -7.82 -20.56
CA ARG A 100 -15.04 -7.14 -20.57
C ARG A 100 -16.14 -7.96 -21.24
N PRO A 101 -15.96 -8.56 -22.43
CA PRO A 101 -16.99 -9.39 -23.05
C PRO A 101 -17.44 -10.53 -22.13
N PHE A 102 -16.49 -11.18 -21.45
CA PHE A 102 -16.80 -12.23 -20.50
C PHE A 102 -17.69 -11.72 -19.34
N PHE A 103 -17.34 -10.59 -18.71
CA PHE A 103 -18.15 -10.05 -17.62
C PHE A 103 -19.50 -9.52 -18.08
N LYS A 104 -19.58 -8.95 -19.28
CA LYS A 104 -20.84 -8.51 -19.88
C LYS A 104 -21.79 -9.68 -20.12
N ASP A 105 -21.27 -10.77 -20.68
CA ASP A 105 -22.08 -11.94 -21.02
C ASP A 105 -22.40 -12.82 -19.81
N ASN A 106 -21.52 -12.86 -18.80
CA ASN A 106 -21.62 -13.80 -17.68
C ASN A 106 -21.90 -13.14 -16.32
N GLY A 107 -21.82 -11.82 -16.18
CA GLY A 107 -21.92 -11.12 -14.89
C GLY A 107 -23.20 -11.43 -14.11
N LYS A 108 -24.34 -11.51 -14.81
CA LYS A 108 -25.61 -11.94 -14.21
C LYS A 108 -25.57 -13.40 -13.75
N SER A 109 -25.09 -14.31 -14.60
CA SER A 109 -25.02 -15.75 -14.28
C SER A 109 -24.08 -16.03 -13.11
N ILE A 110 -22.93 -15.33 -13.04
CA ILE A 110 -22.02 -15.35 -11.89
C ILE A 110 -22.75 -14.86 -10.64
N GLY A 111 -23.52 -13.78 -10.77
CA GLY A 111 -24.31 -13.21 -9.67
C GLY A 111 -25.37 -14.16 -9.11
N ASP A 112 -26.12 -14.80 -10.00
CA ASP A 112 -27.16 -15.78 -9.67
C ASP A 112 -26.55 -17.05 -9.05
N THR A 113 -25.43 -17.53 -9.59
CA THR A 113 -24.70 -18.68 -9.05
C THR A 113 -24.15 -18.38 -7.66
N ALA A 114 -23.58 -17.20 -7.46
CA ALA A 114 -23.09 -16.77 -6.15
C ALA A 114 -24.24 -16.66 -5.14
N ARG A 115 -25.42 -16.22 -5.56
CA ARG A 115 -26.62 -16.22 -4.70
C ARG A 115 -27.02 -17.63 -4.27
N LEU A 116 -27.07 -18.57 -5.22
CA LEU A 116 -27.38 -19.97 -4.92
C LEU A 116 -26.37 -20.57 -3.90
N VAL A 117 -25.09 -20.26 -4.05
CA VAL A 117 -24.04 -20.67 -3.11
C VAL A 117 -24.26 -20.08 -1.72
N ALA A 118 -24.66 -18.81 -1.62
CA ALA A 118 -25.00 -18.18 -0.34
C ALA A 118 -26.20 -18.87 0.32
N ASP A 119 -27.29 -19.07 -0.43
CA ASP A 119 -28.53 -19.66 0.06
C ASP A 119 -28.32 -21.11 0.54
N THR A 120 -27.55 -21.90 -0.22
CA THR A 120 -27.18 -23.28 0.15
C THR A 120 -26.26 -23.32 1.37
N SER A 121 -25.29 -22.41 1.48
CA SER A 121 -24.43 -22.30 2.67
C SER A 121 -25.25 -21.98 3.92
N GLN A 122 -26.24 -21.09 3.81
CA GLN A 122 -27.16 -20.80 4.89
C GLN A 122 -28.00 -22.02 5.27
N ALA A 123 -28.55 -22.74 4.30
CA ALA A 123 -29.35 -23.94 4.54
C ALA A 123 -28.54 -25.03 5.27
N VAL A 124 -27.30 -25.28 4.85
CA VAL A 124 -26.42 -26.25 5.51
C VAL A 124 -26.15 -25.83 6.96
N ARG A 125 -25.86 -24.54 7.23
CA ARG A 125 -25.65 -24.04 8.60
C ARG A 125 -26.89 -24.24 9.48
N ASN A 126 -28.08 -23.97 8.95
CA ASN A 126 -29.32 -24.18 9.68
C ASN A 126 -29.51 -25.66 10.02
N ASN A 127 -29.24 -26.56 9.08
CA ASN A 127 -29.32 -28.01 9.32
C ASN A 127 -28.28 -28.49 10.35
N LEU A 128 -27.06 -27.94 10.32
CA LEU A 128 -26.04 -28.23 11.33
C LEU A 128 -26.46 -27.76 12.72
N ASP A 129 -27.07 -26.58 12.83
CA ASP A 129 -27.58 -26.06 14.11
C ASP A 129 -28.72 -26.92 14.66
N VAL A 130 -29.64 -27.37 13.80
CA VAL A 130 -30.69 -28.33 14.16
C VAL A 130 -30.08 -29.65 14.62
N LEU A 131 -29.12 -30.21 13.88
CA LEU A 131 -28.48 -31.48 14.25
C LEU A 131 -27.80 -31.39 15.63
N VAL A 132 -27.04 -30.32 15.88
CA VAL A 132 -26.34 -30.09 17.16
C VAL A 132 -27.33 -29.92 18.32
N LYS A 133 -28.47 -29.27 18.10
CA LYS A 133 -29.49 -29.06 19.13
C LYS A 133 -30.34 -30.31 19.40
N SER A 134 -30.73 -31.03 18.34
CA SER A 134 -31.68 -32.13 18.43
C SER A 134 -31.05 -33.46 18.82
N ALA A 135 -29.77 -33.71 18.49
CA ALA A 135 -29.10 -34.97 18.82
C ALA A 135 -29.09 -35.33 20.32
N PRO A 136 -28.75 -34.41 21.27
CA PRO A 136 -28.77 -34.74 22.70
C PRO A 136 -30.18 -35.01 23.22
N THR A 137 -31.18 -34.25 22.76
CA THR A 137 -32.58 -34.46 23.13
C THR A 137 -33.07 -35.82 22.63
N ALA A 138 -32.82 -36.14 21.36
CA ALA A 138 -33.21 -37.43 20.77
C ALA A 138 -32.58 -38.62 21.50
N ALA A 139 -31.30 -38.52 21.88
CA ALA A 139 -30.62 -39.55 22.65
C ALA A 139 -31.22 -39.72 24.05
N ALA A 140 -31.51 -38.61 24.75
CA ALA A 140 -32.07 -38.64 26.10
C ALA A 140 -33.50 -39.20 26.11
N GLU A 141 -34.35 -38.74 25.20
CA GLU A 141 -35.74 -39.19 25.10
C GLU A 141 -35.85 -40.64 24.66
N SER A 142 -35.05 -41.07 23.68
CA SER A 142 -35.04 -42.47 23.23
C SER A 142 -34.55 -43.40 24.33
N LYS A 143 -33.52 -43.00 25.08
CA LYS A 143 -33.04 -43.77 26.24
C LYS A 143 -34.13 -43.90 27.30
N LYS A 144 -34.79 -42.80 27.66
CA LYS A 144 -35.89 -42.83 28.63
C LYS A 144 -37.01 -43.79 28.18
N ALA A 145 -37.41 -43.74 26.90
CA ALA A 145 -38.44 -44.64 26.37
C ALA A 145 -38.01 -46.12 26.42
N ALA A 146 -36.73 -46.41 26.14
CA ALA A 146 -36.18 -47.77 26.26
C ALA A 146 -36.14 -48.25 27.71
N ASP A 147 -35.73 -47.39 28.64
CA ASP A 147 -35.71 -47.68 30.09
C ASP A 147 -37.15 -47.94 30.59
N ASP A 148 -38.12 -47.11 30.22
CA ASP A 148 -39.53 -47.26 30.58
C ASP A 148 -40.12 -48.58 30.04
N LEU A 149 -39.85 -48.95 28.79
CA LEU A 149 -40.33 -50.22 28.20
C LEU A 149 -39.64 -51.46 28.79
N THR A 150 -38.36 -51.36 29.12
CA THR A 150 -37.61 -52.44 29.79
C THR A 150 -38.21 -52.71 31.17
N GLU A 151 -38.54 -51.65 31.90
CA GLU A 151 -39.17 -51.75 33.22
C GLU A 151 -40.60 -52.33 33.14
N ILE A 152 -41.39 -51.92 32.14
CA ILE A 152 -42.72 -52.49 31.90
C ILE A 152 -42.62 -53.98 31.52
N HIS A 153 -41.67 -54.38 30.67
CA HIS A 153 -41.46 -55.79 30.33
C HIS A 153 -41.08 -56.62 31.56
N ARG A 154 -40.09 -56.17 32.33
CA ARG A 154 -39.63 -56.82 33.56
C ARG A 154 -40.80 -57.08 34.52
N THR A 155 -41.56 -56.03 34.82
CA THR A 155 -42.67 -56.11 35.79
C THR A 155 -43.85 -56.96 35.30
N GLN A 156 -44.21 -56.91 34.01
CA GLN A 156 -45.40 -57.57 33.48
C GLN A 156 -45.14 -59.00 32.97
N CYS A 157 -43.90 -59.33 32.60
CA CYS A 157 -43.57 -60.57 31.88
C CYS A 157 -42.51 -61.43 32.55
N GLU A 158 -41.64 -60.86 33.38
CA GLU A 158 -40.60 -61.62 34.09
C GLU A 158 -40.96 -61.84 35.57
N GLU A 159 -41.57 -60.83 36.22
CA GLU A 159 -41.87 -60.84 37.66
C GLU A 159 -43.34 -61.13 38.00
N ALA A 160 -44.22 -61.14 37.01
CA ALA A 160 -45.64 -61.43 37.21
C ALA A 160 -45.86 -62.91 37.54
N GLU A 161 -46.74 -63.22 38.52
CA GLU A 161 -47.09 -64.60 38.88
C GLU A 161 -47.77 -65.37 37.73
N GLU A 162 -48.58 -64.68 36.91
CA GLU A 162 -49.21 -65.22 35.70
C GLU A 162 -49.05 -64.24 34.51
N PRO A 163 -47.93 -64.30 33.77
CA PRO A 163 -47.68 -63.40 32.64
C PRO A 163 -48.59 -63.71 31.44
N ASP A 164 -49.15 -62.67 30.81
CA ASP A 164 -50.04 -62.83 29.65
C ASP A 164 -49.24 -63.21 28.39
N ALA A 165 -49.39 -64.48 27.96
CA ALA A 165 -48.72 -65.06 26.80
C ALA A 165 -49.02 -64.36 25.46
N LYS A 166 -50.09 -63.55 25.37
CA LYS A 166 -50.40 -62.74 24.17
C LYS A 166 -49.75 -61.37 24.20
N VAL A 167 -49.46 -60.83 25.39
CA VAL A 167 -48.91 -59.47 25.58
C VAL A 167 -47.39 -59.48 25.67
N CYS A 168 -46.79 -60.50 26.27
CA CYS A 168 -45.35 -60.52 26.49
C CYS A 168 -44.50 -60.58 25.20
N PRO A 169 -44.81 -61.42 24.18
CA PRO A 169 -44.03 -61.41 22.94
C PRO A 169 -44.04 -60.07 22.16
N PRO A 170 -45.16 -59.35 21.97
CA PRO A 170 -45.12 -58.03 21.36
C PRO A 170 -44.45 -56.97 22.25
N LEU A 171 -44.56 -57.07 23.57
CA LEU A 171 -43.90 -56.16 24.50
C LEU A 171 -42.37 -56.33 24.47
N GLU A 172 -41.86 -57.57 24.42
CA GLU A 172 -40.44 -57.87 24.26
C GLU A 172 -39.88 -57.26 22.97
N ARG A 173 -40.59 -57.42 21.83
CA ARG A 173 -40.19 -56.78 20.57
C ARG A 173 -40.20 -55.26 20.64
N ALA A 174 -41.17 -54.67 21.34
CA ALA A 174 -41.26 -53.21 21.51
C ALA A 174 -40.10 -52.69 22.37
N LYS A 175 -39.77 -53.39 23.47
CA LYS A 175 -38.60 -53.12 24.31
C LYS A 175 -37.32 -53.18 23.49
N ASP A 176 -37.08 -54.29 22.79
CA ASP A 176 -35.86 -54.47 21.99
C ASP A 176 -35.71 -53.39 20.91
N THR A 177 -36.81 -53.06 20.22
CA THR A 177 -36.83 -51.98 19.22
C THR A 177 -36.51 -50.62 19.84
N ALA A 178 -37.05 -50.32 21.02
CA ALA A 178 -36.77 -49.07 21.72
C ALA A 178 -35.31 -48.99 22.18
N VAL A 179 -34.74 -50.10 22.67
CA VAL A 179 -33.31 -50.20 23.02
C VAL A 179 -32.43 -49.95 21.78
N ASP A 180 -32.79 -50.51 20.63
CA ASP A 180 -32.05 -50.28 19.38
C ASP A 180 -32.12 -48.82 18.92
N VAL A 181 -33.30 -48.19 18.96
CA VAL A 181 -33.46 -46.76 18.63
C VAL A 181 -32.67 -45.89 19.61
N ALA A 182 -32.71 -46.18 20.91
CA ALA A 182 -31.93 -45.49 21.92
C ALA A 182 -30.42 -45.58 21.65
N ARG A 183 -29.94 -46.76 21.26
CA ARG A 183 -28.53 -46.96 20.87
C ARG A 183 -28.16 -46.13 19.65
N ILE A 184 -28.96 -46.14 18.58
CA ILE A 184 -28.71 -45.35 17.38
C ILE A 184 -28.70 -43.84 17.70
N ALA A 185 -29.66 -43.36 18.49
CA ALA A 185 -29.71 -41.96 18.90
C ALA A 185 -28.50 -41.57 19.76
N ALA A 186 -28.06 -42.46 20.65
CA ALA A 186 -26.83 -42.28 21.43
C ALA A 186 -25.57 -42.25 20.55
N ASP A 187 -25.48 -43.11 19.54
CA ASP A 187 -24.37 -43.13 18.58
C ASP A 187 -24.32 -41.82 17.78
N VAL A 188 -25.47 -41.33 17.29
CA VAL A 188 -25.56 -40.02 16.60
C VAL A 188 -25.18 -38.87 17.53
N ASN A 189 -25.68 -38.85 18.77
CA ASN A 189 -25.30 -37.82 19.74
C ASN A 189 -23.81 -37.87 20.08
N THR A 190 -23.23 -39.06 20.19
CA THR A 190 -21.80 -39.25 20.42
C THR A 190 -20.99 -38.72 19.25
N LEU A 191 -21.40 -39.02 18.01
CA LEU A 191 -20.78 -38.49 16.81
C LEU A 191 -20.84 -36.96 16.78
N VAL A 192 -22.00 -36.36 17.02
CA VAL A 192 -22.19 -34.91 17.06
C VAL A 192 -21.36 -34.26 18.17
N THR A 193 -21.29 -34.88 19.35
CA THR A 193 -20.50 -34.38 20.48
C THR A 193 -19.01 -34.43 20.19
N ASN A 194 -18.52 -35.56 19.66
CA ASN A 194 -17.11 -35.75 19.30
C ASN A 194 -16.69 -34.80 18.18
N GLN A 195 -17.59 -34.51 17.23
CA GLN A 195 -17.36 -33.62 16.11
C GLN A 195 -17.75 -32.16 16.39
N ASN A 196 -18.22 -31.82 17.59
CA ASN A 196 -18.81 -30.50 17.88
C ASN A 196 -17.86 -29.34 17.54
N GLY A 197 -16.56 -29.52 17.82
CA GLY A 197 -15.53 -28.53 17.47
C GLY A 197 -15.43 -28.31 15.95
N ASP A 198 -15.48 -29.37 15.17
CA ASP A 198 -15.35 -29.31 13.71
C ASP A 198 -16.65 -28.87 13.04
N LEU A 199 -17.81 -29.26 13.56
CA LEU A 199 -19.12 -28.74 13.15
C LEU A 199 -19.24 -27.23 13.37
N LYS A 200 -18.69 -26.72 14.49
CA LYS A 200 -18.63 -25.29 14.77
C LYS A 200 -17.70 -24.54 13.81
N LYS A 201 -16.52 -25.11 13.50
CA LYS A 201 -15.62 -24.54 12.47
C LYS A 201 -16.27 -24.52 11.11
N LEU A 202 -16.91 -25.63 10.70
CA LEU A 202 -17.63 -25.73 9.43
C LEU A 202 -18.75 -24.68 9.34
N SER A 203 -19.57 -24.53 10.38
CA SER A 203 -20.61 -23.49 10.44
C SER A 203 -20.03 -22.07 10.30
N THR A 204 -18.86 -21.83 10.91
CA THR A 204 -18.14 -20.54 10.79
C THR A 204 -17.62 -20.31 9.37
N HIS A 205 -17.03 -21.33 8.74
CA HIS A 205 -16.56 -21.24 7.35
C HIS A 205 -17.71 -21.02 6.38
N LEU A 206 -18.83 -21.73 6.55
CA LEU A 206 -20.04 -21.53 5.76
C LEU A 206 -20.61 -20.12 5.93
N ALA A 207 -20.51 -19.52 7.13
CA ALA A 207 -20.93 -18.14 7.37
C ALA A 207 -20.06 -17.14 6.60
N ALA A 208 -18.74 -17.34 6.63
CA ALA A 208 -17.80 -16.53 5.88
C ALA A 208 -18.02 -16.68 4.36
N PHE A 209 -18.23 -17.91 3.90
CA PHE A 209 -18.47 -18.22 2.50
C PHE A 209 -19.78 -17.63 1.99
N GLN A 210 -20.87 -17.76 2.76
CA GLN A 210 -22.14 -17.09 2.49
C GLN A 210 -21.94 -15.58 2.29
N LYS A 211 -21.25 -14.91 3.22
CA LYS A 211 -21.02 -13.46 3.14
C LYS A 211 -20.23 -13.06 1.88
N GLN A 212 -19.21 -13.83 1.52
CA GLN A 212 -18.42 -13.59 0.31
C GLN A 212 -19.27 -13.81 -0.96
N ALA A 213 -20.07 -14.87 -0.99
CA ALA A 213 -20.95 -15.20 -2.10
C ALA A 213 -22.06 -14.16 -2.28
N GLU A 214 -22.65 -13.63 -1.20
CA GLU A 214 -23.59 -12.51 -1.25
C GLU A 214 -22.96 -11.23 -1.80
N ALA A 215 -21.72 -10.92 -1.39
CA ALA A 215 -20.99 -9.77 -1.87
C ALA A 215 -20.68 -9.90 -3.37
N LEU A 216 -20.25 -11.08 -3.81
CA LEU A 216 -20.03 -11.37 -5.23
C LEU A 216 -21.34 -11.29 -6.02
N SER A 217 -22.43 -11.85 -5.49
CA SER A 217 -23.75 -11.83 -6.12
C SER A 217 -24.21 -10.41 -6.46
N LYS A 218 -24.00 -9.46 -5.53
CA LYS A 218 -24.37 -8.05 -5.72
C LYS A 218 -23.49 -7.31 -6.72
N ARG A 219 -22.19 -7.66 -6.78
CA ARG A 219 -21.20 -6.95 -7.60
C ARG A 219 -21.09 -7.51 -9.01
N ALA A 220 -21.29 -8.82 -9.18
CA ALA A 220 -21.04 -9.52 -10.43
C ALA A 220 -21.77 -8.94 -11.65
N PRO A 221 -23.04 -8.48 -11.56
CA PRO A 221 -23.73 -7.86 -12.69
C PRO A 221 -23.11 -6.55 -13.18
N ALA A 222 -22.32 -5.87 -12.35
CA ALA A 222 -21.69 -4.58 -12.66
C ALA A 222 -20.18 -4.69 -12.94
N LEU A 223 -19.62 -5.90 -13.02
CA LEU A 223 -18.17 -6.08 -13.20
C LEU A 223 -17.64 -5.50 -14.52
N ASP A 224 -18.45 -5.52 -15.59
CA ASP A 224 -18.08 -4.88 -16.86
C ASP A 224 -17.94 -3.35 -16.70
N ASP A 225 -18.91 -2.71 -16.03
CA ASP A 225 -18.93 -1.28 -15.78
C ASP A 225 -17.79 -0.85 -14.83
N ASP A 226 -17.56 -1.64 -13.77
CA ASP A 226 -16.45 -1.45 -12.83
C ASP A 226 -15.10 -1.49 -13.57
N LEU A 227 -14.93 -2.47 -14.48
CA LEU A 227 -13.72 -2.61 -15.28
C LEU A 227 -13.57 -1.48 -16.29
N GLU A 228 -14.66 -1.07 -16.96
CA GLU A 228 -14.64 0.09 -17.85
C GLU A 228 -14.21 1.36 -17.13
N LYS A 229 -14.73 1.58 -15.92
CA LYS A 229 -14.36 2.74 -15.10
C LYS A 229 -12.88 2.68 -14.71
N ALA A 230 -12.40 1.53 -14.25
CA ALA A 230 -10.99 1.38 -13.89
C ALA A 230 -10.04 1.63 -15.08
N VAL A 231 -10.43 1.24 -16.29
CA VAL A 231 -9.68 1.53 -17.52
C VAL A 231 -9.68 3.01 -17.83
N LYS A 232 -10.80 3.71 -17.63
CA LYS A 232 -10.87 5.18 -17.80
C LYS A 232 -9.99 5.93 -16.80
N ASP A 233 -9.83 5.42 -15.58
CA ASP A 233 -8.98 6.06 -14.57
C ASP A 233 -7.47 5.90 -14.85
N VAL A 234 -7.08 4.95 -15.71
CA VAL A 234 -5.69 4.69 -16.12
C VAL A 234 -5.30 5.47 -17.39
N ASN A 235 -6.26 5.74 -18.27
CA ASN A 235 -6.05 6.48 -19.52
C ASN A 235 -6.20 7.99 -19.31
#